data_AF-A0A0K2RSE7-F1
#
_entry.id   AF-A0A0K2RSE7-F1
#
_cell.length_a   1.000
_cell.length_b   1.000
_cell.length_c   1.000
_cell.angle_alpha   90.00
_cell.angle_beta   90.00
_cell.angle_gamma   90.00
#
_symmetry.space_group_name_H-M   'P 1'
#
loop_
_entity.id
_entity.type
_entity.pdbx_description
1 polymer ?
#
loop_
_entity_poly.entity_id
_entity_poly.type
_entity_poly.pdbx_seq_one_letter_code
_entity_poly.pdbx_strand_id
1 'polypeptide(L)'
;MDDDVYKNRQDQTVTVTFPIKAGESELSKSLEGVQALAWTTTPWTLPTNLALAVGPDISYAVVPAGPNGIKAASAEAPVTGGFLLAADLLGTYAKDLGYDDGAAATAAVTASYTGTELAGLEYEPLWDYFSDTEKYGTQNAWRFLVADYVTTTDGTGIVHQAPAYGEDDQKVCEDAGIPVVLSVDEGAKFLHLFAHGPLAEISGLQVFDANKPITQALRSGGRLVRQASYEHSYPHCWRCRNPLIYRAVSSWYVEVTKFKDRMSELNQEINWIPGNVKDGQFGKWLANARDWSISRNRYWARPSRCGSPTTPSTRARTFTALSPRWRPISAAFR
;
A
#
# COMPACT_ATOMS: atom_id res chain seq x y z
N MET A 1 -11.23 7.72 -23.70
CA MET A 1 -10.46 6.66 -23.02
C MET A 1 -11.26 5.39 -23.24
N ASP A 2 -10.65 4.29 -23.68
CA ASP A 2 -11.39 3.04 -23.89
C ASP A 2 -12.09 2.65 -22.57
N ASP A 3 -13.42 2.48 -22.61
CA ASP A 3 -14.25 2.08 -21.47
C ASP A 3 -13.83 0.73 -20.84
N ASP A 4 -12.92 0.00 -21.50
CA ASP A 4 -12.46 -1.33 -21.13
C ASP A 4 -11.14 -1.38 -20.33
N VAL A 5 -10.56 -0.24 -19.93
CA VAL A 5 -9.30 -0.20 -19.15
C VAL A 5 -9.55 -0.45 -17.66
N TYR A 6 -10.70 -0.02 -17.16
CA TYR A 6 -11.15 -0.30 -15.80
C TYR A 6 -12.30 -1.30 -15.87
N LYS A 7 -12.17 -2.41 -15.14
CA LYS A 7 -13.19 -3.46 -15.11
C LYS A 7 -13.51 -3.81 -13.68
N ASN A 8 -14.78 -4.07 -13.40
CA ASN A 8 -15.19 -4.63 -12.12
C ASN A 8 -14.51 -5.98 -11.93
N ARG A 9 -13.89 -6.14 -10.77
CA ARG A 9 -13.23 -7.35 -10.33
C ARG A 9 -13.66 -7.65 -8.92
N GLN A 10 -13.87 -8.93 -8.65
CA GLN A 10 -14.10 -9.42 -7.31
C GLN A 10 -12.76 -9.82 -6.70
N ASP A 11 -12.35 -9.12 -5.65
CA ASP A 11 -11.14 -9.43 -4.87
C ASP A 11 -11.51 -9.83 -3.45
N GLN A 12 -10.58 -10.52 -2.77
CA GLN A 12 -10.72 -10.86 -1.36
C GLN A 12 -10.00 -9.80 -0.53
N THR A 13 -10.75 -9.15 0.35
CA THR A 13 -10.22 -8.24 1.35
C THR A 13 -9.92 -8.99 2.63
N VAL A 14 -8.88 -8.55 3.32
CA VAL A 14 -8.51 -9.04 4.63
C VAL A 14 -8.27 -7.88 5.58
N THR A 15 -8.70 -8.06 6.83
CA THR A 15 -8.28 -7.22 7.95
C THR A 15 -7.38 -8.05 8.85
N VAL A 16 -6.18 -7.55 9.07
CA VAL A 16 -5.10 -8.23 9.77
C VAL A 16 -4.63 -7.45 10.99
N THR A 17 -4.05 -8.16 11.95
CA THR A 17 -3.58 -7.62 13.22
C THR A 17 -2.07 -7.39 13.23
N PHE A 18 -1.66 -6.31 13.87
CA PHE A 18 -0.28 -5.93 14.16
C PHE A 18 -0.16 -5.57 15.64
N PRO A 19 0.28 -6.49 16.51
CA PRO A 19 0.45 -6.20 17.93
C PRO A 19 1.48 -5.11 18.15
N ILE A 20 1.13 -4.11 18.96
CA ILE A 20 2.05 -3.06 19.37
C ILE A 20 3.05 -3.63 20.37
N LYS A 21 4.33 -3.31 20.19
CA LYS A 21 5.41 -3.70 21.10
C LYS A 21 5.56 -2.67 22.21
N ALA A 22 5.90 -3.13 23.42
CA ALA A 22 6.39 -2.25 24.45
C ALA A 22 7.72 -1.62 24.02
N GLY A 23 7.76 -0.29 24.00
CA GLY A 23 8.96 0.51 23.78
C GLY A 23 9.31 1.33 25.01
N GLU A 24 10.05 2.42 24.80
CA GLU A 24 10.51 3.28 25.89
C GLU A 24 9.41 4.21 26.43
N SER A 25 8.49 4.64 25.57
CA SER A 25 7.43 5.59 25.92
C SER A 25 6.33 4.94 26.78
N GLU A 26 5.75 5.72 27.69
CA GLU A 26 4.61 5.26 28.51
C GLU A 26 3.41 4.83 27.66
N LEU A 27 3.17 5.51 26.54
CA LEU A 27 2.13 5.13 25.60
C LEU A 27 2.37 3.72 25.02
N SER A 28 3.59 3.45 24.54
CA SER A 28 3.93 2.13 23.98
C SER A 28 3.79 0.99 24.98
N LYS A 29 4.11 1.23 26.27
CA LYS A 29 3.90 0.25 27.35
C LYS A 29 2.42 0.05 27.65
N SER A 30 1.63 1.12 27.65
CA SER A 30 0.17 1.04 27.88
C SER A 30 -0.58 0.30 26.77
N LEU A 31 -0.03 0.30 25.55
CA LEU A 31 -0.59 -0.33 24.37
C LEU A 31 0.07 -1.68 24.03
N GLU A 32 0.95 -2.20 24.88
CA GLU A 32 1.61 -3.49 24.63
C GLU A 32 0.58 -4.60 24.37
N GLY A 33 0.74 -5.30 23.25
CA GLY A 33 -0.16 -6.38 22.83
C GLY A 33 -1.50 -5.92 22.26
N VAL A 34 -1.80 -4.62 22.23
CA VAL A 34 -2.96 -4.09 21.49
C VAL A 34 -2.73 -4.30 20.00
N GLN A 35 -3.73 -4.88 19.34
CA GLN A 35 -3.72 -5.26 17.95
C GLN A 35 -4.14 -4.09 17.05
N ALA A 36 -3.20 -3.45 16.38
CA ALA A 36 -3.55 -2.49 15.34
C ALA A 36 -4.12 -3.22 14.13
N LEU A 37 -5.27 -2.75 13.64
CA LEU A 37 -5.97 -3.37 12.54
C LEU A 37 -5.67 -2.65 11.24
N ALA A 38 -5.09 -3.34 10.26
CA ALA A 38 -4.97 -2.81 8.90
C ALA A 38 -5.81 -3.63 7.93
N TRP A 39 -6.47 -2.93 7.01
CA TRP A 39 -7.27 -3.53 5.94
C TRP A 39 -6.54 -3.43 4.60
N THR A 40 -6.69 -4.47 3.77
CA THR A 40 -6.15 -4.46 2.41
C THR A 40 -7.02 -5.26 1.43
N THR A 41 -7.08 -4.79 0.18
CA THR A 41 -7.62 -5.52 -0.99
C THR A 41 -6.56 -6.35 -1.70
N THR A 42 -5.27 -6.20 -1.34
CA THR A 42 -4.13 -6.88 -1.96
C THR A 42 -3.34 -7.70 -0.92
N PRO A 43 -3.84 -8.84 -0.45
CA PRO A 43 -3.12 -9.67 0.54
C PRO A 43 -1.69 -10.01 0.13
N TRP A 44 -1.42 -10.17 -1.17
CA TRP A 44 -0.08 -10.42 -1.71
C TRP A 44 0.98 -9.36 -1.38
N THR A 45 0.61 -8.15 -0.96
CA THR A 45 1.59 -7.12 -0.55
C THR A 45 1.99 -7.24 0.92
N LEU A 46 1.22 -7.96 1.74
CA LEU A 46 1.46 -8.11 3.19
C LEU A 46 2.81 -8.74 3.57
N PRO A 47 3.38 -9.71 2.82
CA PRO A 47 4.70 -10.24 3.13
C PRO A 47 5.81 -9.17 3.12
N THR A 48 5.57 -8.05 2.45
CA THR A 48 6.47 -6.88 2.35
C THR A 48 5.96 -5.67 3.12
N ASN A 49 5.13 -5.88 4.14
CA ASN A 49 4.77 -4.81 5.05
C ASN A 49 6.00 -4.34 5.85
N LEU A 50 6.26 -3.03 5.82
CA LEU A 50 7.39 -2.41 6.51
C LEU A 50 7.00 -1.23 7.43
N ALA A 51 5.76 -0.77 7.38
CA ALA A 51 5.23 0.24 8.31
C ALA A 51 3.69 0.19 8.36
N LEU A 52 3.12 0.94 9.29
CA LEU A 52 1.70 1.28 9.32
C LEU A 52 1.55 2.79 9.20
N ALA A 53 0.66 3.28 8.35
CA ALA A 53 0.36 4.70 8.24
C ALA A 53 -0.95 5.05 8.96
N VAL A 54 -0.93 6.15 9.69
CA VAL A 54 -2.08 6.75 10.39
C VAL A 54 -2.24 8.22 10.00
N GLY A 55 -3.48 8.71 9.94
CA GLY A 55 -3.76 10.11 9.65
C GLY A 55 -3.56 10.97 10.90
N PRO A 56 -2.92 12.15 10.79
CA PRO A 56 -2.51 12.95 11.94
C PRO A 56 -3.67 13.28 12.89
N ASP A 57 -4.77 13.79 12.34
CA ASP A 57 -5.92 14.27 13.09
C ASP A 57 -7.03 13.21 13.26
N ILE A 58 -6.82 11.99 12.77
CA ILE A 58 -7.81 10.90 12.91
C ILE A 58 -7.79 10.40 14.37
N SER A 59 -8.98 10.27 14.96
CA SER A 59 -9.16 9.64 16.27
C SER A 59 -9.20 8.12 16.13
N TYR A 60 -8.29 7.45 16.81
CA TYR A 60 -8.18 6.00 16.91
C TYR A 60 -8.68 5.54 18.27
N ALA A 61 -9.53 4.51 18.29
CA ALA A 61 -10.11 3.95 19.50
C ALA A 61 -9.44 2.62 19.84
N VAL A 62 -9.18 2.41 21.13
CA VAL A 62 -8.80 1.11 21.69
C VAL A 62 -10.05 0.45 22.26
N VAL A 63 -10.34 -0.77 21.80
CA VAL A 63 -11.51 -1.53 22.22
C VAL A 63 -11.09 -2.96 22.59
N PRO A 64 -11.53 -3.55 23.71
CA PRO A 64 -11.24 -4.94 24.03
C PRO A 64 -11.90 -5.89 23.03
N ALA A 65 -11.56 -7.18 23.09
CA ALA A 65 -12.34 -8.19 22.38
C ALA A 65 -13.77 -8.26 22.97
N GLY A 66 -14.76 -8.30 22.08
CA GLY A 66 -16.15 -8.46 22.47
C GLY A 66 -16.46 -9.86 23.01
N PRO A 67 -17.57 -10.01 23.74
CA PRO A 67 -17.92 -11.26 24.42
C PRO A 67 -18.17 -12.44 23.47
N ASN A 68 -18.49 -12.17 22.20
CA ASN A 68 -18.77 -13.21 21.22
C ASN A 68 -17.52 -13.77 20.51
N GLY A 69 -16.33 -13.23 20.82
CA GLY A 69 -15.08 -13.61 20.18
C GLY A 69 -14.92 -13.09 18.75
N ILE A 70 -13.74 -13.31 18.16
CA ILE A 70 -13.38 -12.77 16.85
C ILE A 70 -13.85 -13.69 15.74
N LYS A 71 -14.67 -13.16 14.82
CA LYS A 71 -15.42 -13.96 13.84
C LYS A 71 -14.55 -14.76 12.87
N ALA A 72 -13.44 -14.19 12.39
CA ALA A 72 -12.56 -14.86 11.43
C ALA A 72 -11.42 -15.66 12.08
N ALA A 73 -11.30 -15.62 13.41
CA ALA A 73 -10.25 -16.34 14.13
C ALA A 73 -10.46 -17.86 14.06
N SER A 74 -9.36 -18.61 14.02
CA SER A 74 -9.41 -20.07 14.17
C SER A 74 -9.53 -20.44 15.64
N ALA A 75 -10.25 -21.53 15.95
CA ALA A 75 -10.28 -22.07 17.32
C ALA A 75 -8.88 -22.52 17.79
N GLU A 76 -8.03 -22.93 16.85
CA GLU A 76 -6.66 -23.39 17.11
C GLU A 76 -5.66 -22.23 17.22
N ALA A 77 -6.02 -21.03 16.73
CA ALA A 77 -5.20 -19.83 16.72
C ALA A 77 -6.10 -18.59 16.96
N PRO A 78 -6.56 -18.39 18.21
CA PRO A 78 -7.45 -17.28 18.54
C PRO A 78 -6.72 -15.95 18.40
N VAL A 79 -7.43 -14.94 17.90
CA VAL A 79 -6.99 -13.55 17.96
C VAL A 79 -7.33 -13.01 19.35
N THR A 80 -6.33 -12.58 20.10
CA THR A 80 -6.49 -12.09 21.49
C THR A 80 -5.93 -10.67 21.64
N GLY A 81 -6.38 -9.99 22.71
CA GLY A 81 -5.97 -8.62 23.02
C GLY A 81 -7.05 -7.57 22.71
N GLY A 82 -6.73 -6.32 23.00
CA GLY A 82 -7.52 -5.17 22.53
C GLY A 82 -7.18 -4.84 21.07
N PHE A 83 -8.02 -4.04 20.44
CA PHE A 83 -7.92 -3.65 19.03
C PHE A 83 -7.82 -2.14 18.90
N LEU A 84 -6.99 -1.69 17.96
CA LEU A 84 -6.83 -0.29 17.59
C LEU A 84 -7.27 -0.08 16.14
N LEU A 85 -8.23 0.83 15.93
CA LEU A 85 -8.76 1.25 14.63
C LEU A 85 -9.36 2.66 14.74
N ALA A 86 -9.61 3.33 13.61
CA ALA A 86 -10.26 4.63 13.61
C ALA A 86 -11.66 4.55 14.23
N ALA A 87 -11.98 5.50 15.12
CA ALA A 87 -13.23 5.53 15.87
C ALA A 87 -14.46 5.54 14.95
N ASP A 88 -14.41 6.30 13.85
CA ASP A 88 -15.47 6.38 12.83
C ASP A 88 -15.82 5.02 12.19
N LEU A 89 -14.84 4.10 12.14
CA LEU A 89 -14.97 2.80 11.50
C LEU A 89 -15.32 1.66 12.47
N LEU A 90 -15.38 1.95 13.77
CA LEU A 90 -15.66 0.95 14.82
C LEU A 90 -17.02 0.27 14.61
N GLY A 91 -18.04 1.02 14.23
CA GLY A 91 -19.37 0.47 13.97
C GLY A 91 -19.38 -0.59 12.87
N THR A 92 -18.55 -0.43 11.83
CA THR A 92 -18.42 -1.37 10.70
C THR A 92 -17.74 -2.68 11.10
N TYR A 93 -16.90 -2.65 12.14
CA TYR A 93 -16.14 -3.80 12.64
C TYR A 93 -16.72 -4.44 13.89
N ALA A 94 -17.73 -3.83 14.53
CA ALA A 94 -18.29 -4.29 15.81
C ALA A 94 -18.56 -5.81 15.84
N LYS A 95 -19.25 -6.34 14.83
CA LYS A 95 -19.56 -7.77 14.72
C LYS A 95 -18.34 -8.66 14.50
N ASP A 96 -17.35 -8.16 13.77
CA ASP A 96 -16.10 -8.89 13.53
C ASP A 96 -15.25 -8.96 14.81
N LEU A 97 -15.36 -7.94 15.67
CA LEU A 97 -14.70 -7.83 16.97
C LEU A 97 -15.47 -8.47 18.13
N GLY A 98 -16.61 -9.11 17.86
CA GLY A 98 -17.38 -9.87 18.86
C GLY A 98 -18.43 -9.05 19.62
N TYR A 99 -18.83 -7.89 19.11
CA TYR A 99 -19.91 -7.07 19.64
C TYR A 99 -21.20 -7.24 18.82
N ASP A 100 -22.36 -7.04 19.46
CA ASP A 100 -23.66 -7.19 18.80
C ASP A 100 -23.93 -6.06 17.79
N ASP A 101 -23.54 -4.84 18.15
CA ASP A 101 -23.67 -3.63 17.34
C ASP A 101 -22.58 -2.60 17.62
N GLY A 102 -22.58 -1.52 16.83
CA GLY A 102 -21.61 -0.43 16.95
C GLY A 102 -21.74 0.39 18.24
N ALA A 103 -22.93 0.44 18.85
CA ALA A 103 -23.12 1.18 20.10
C ALA A 103 -22.46 0.43 21.27
N ALA A 104 -22.61 -0.90 21.32
CA ALA A 104 -21.94 -1.77 22.28
C ALA A 104 -20.41 -1.68 22.14
N ALA A 105 -19.89 -1.69 20.91
CA ALA A 105 -18.45 -1.52 20.65
C ALA A 105 -17.95 -0.13 21.10
N THR A 106 -18.70 0.93 20.81
CA THR A 106 -18.35 2.31 21.22
C THR A 106 -18.35 2.48 22.74
N ALA A 107 -19.32 1.87 23.43
CA ALA A 107 -19.39 1.89 24.89
C ALA A 107 -18.24 1.13 25.56
N ALA A 108 -17.61 0.19 24.86
CA ALA A 108 -16.48 -0.60 25.35
C ALA A 108 -15.12 0.05 25.08
N VAL A 109 -15.07 1.22 24.43
CA VAL A 109 -13.81 1.93 24.16
C VAL A 109 -13.11 2.29 25.49
N THR A 110 -11.85 1.88 25.62
CA THR A 110 -11.05 2.08 26.83
C THR A 110 -10.14 3.29 26.74
N ALA A 111 -9.70 3.65 25.53
CA ALA A 111 -8.84 4.80 25.27
C ALA A 111 -9.02 5.30 23.84
N SER A 112 -8.60 6.55 23.59
CA SER A 112 -8.52 7.11 22.25
C SER A 112 -7.28 7.98 22.09
N TYR A 113 -6.69 7.94 20.89
CA TYR A 113 -5.47 8.66 20.53
C TYR A 113 -5.61 9.24 19.12
N THR A 114 -4.96 10.36 18.87
CA THR A 114 -4.75 10.89 17.51
C THR A 114 -3.65 10.11 16.79
N GLY A 115 -3.64 10.15 15.45
CA GLY A 115 -2.56 9.49 14.70
C GLY A 115 -1.18 10.08 14.98
N THR A 116 -1.10 11.38 15.28
CA THR A 116 0.16 12.01 15.72
C THR A 116 0.67 11.45 17.04
N GLU A 117 -0.20 11.11 17.98
CA GLU A 117 0.22 10.47 19.25
C GLU A 117 0.75 9.04 19.04
N LEU A 118 0.24 8.32 18.04
CA LEU A 118 0.68 6.97 17.69
C LEU A 118 2.01 6.94 16.90
N ALA A 119 2.51 8.09 16.47
CA ALA A 119 3.70 8.18 15.63
C ALA A 119 4.93 7.54 16.27
N GLY A 120 5.63 6.69 15.52
CA GLY A 120 6.86 6.05 15.96
C GLY A 120 6.68 4.86 16.90
N LEU A 121 5.46 4.53 17.33
CA LEU A 121 5.21 3.25 18.03
C LEU A 121 5.68 2.08 17.16
N GLU A 122 6.23 1.04 17.78
CA GLU A 122 6.68 -0.17 17.07
C GLU A 122 5.65 -1.29 17.18
N TYR A 123 5.65 -2.19 16.20
CA TYR A 123 4.75 -3.33 16.19
C TYR A 123 5.46 -4.63 15.79
N GLU A 124 4.81 -5.76 16.06
CA GLU A 124 5.26 -7.08 15.61
C GLU A 124 4.96 -7.29 14.12
N PRO A 125 5.97 -7.54 13.29
CA PRO A 125 5.73 -7.87 11.89
C PRO A 125 4.91 -9.15 11.74
N LEU A 126 4.21 -9.28 10.61
CA LEU A 126 3.48 -10.51 10.29
C LEU A 126 4.41 -11.71 10.10
N TRP A 127 5.59 -11.47 9.51
CA TRP A 127 6.64 -12.45 9.27
C TRP A 127 8.03 -11.79 9.33
N ASP A 128 9.07 -12.59 9.50
CA ASP A 128 10.44 -12.15 9.78
C ASP A 128 11.40 -12.18 8.57
N TYR A 129 10.90 -12.43 7.35
CA TYR A 129 11.70 -12.54 6.12
C TYR A 129 12.66 -11.37 5.85
N PHE A 130 12.32 -10.18 6.35
CA PHE A 130 13.07 -8.93 6.15
C PHE A 130 13.71 -8.38 7.43
N SER A 131 13.72 -9.16 8.52
CA SER A 131 14.23 -8.76 9.84
C SER A 131 15.75 -8.56 9.91
N ASP A 132 16.51 -9.14 8.97
CA ASP A 132 17.96 -8.89 8.82
C ASP A 132 18.20 -7.45 8.33
N THR A 133 18.38 -6.55 9.30
CA THR A 133 18.50 -5.12 9.01
C THR A 133 19.76 -4.78 8.22
N GLU A 134 20.87 -5.48 8.41
CA GLU A 134 22.11 -5.24 7.64
C GLU A 134 21.91 -5.57 6.17
N LYS A 135 21.22 -6.67 5.89
CA LYS A 135 20.93 -7.11 4.52
C LYS A 135 19.91 -6.23 3.81
N TYR A 136 18.84 -5.83 4.50
CA TYR A 136 17.69 -5.18 3.86
C TYR A 136 17.57 -3.69 4.14
N GLY A 137 18.35 -3.12 5.05
CA GLY A 137 18.25 -1.71 5.44
C GLY A 137 17.00 -1.37 6.24
N THR A 138 16.44 -2.34 6.97
CA THR A 138 15.12 -2.23 7.65
C THR A 138 15.19 -1.74 9.11
N GLN A 139 16.25 -1.03 9.49
CA GLN A 139 16.46 -0.51 10.86
C GLN A 139 15.34 0.42 11.32
N ASN A 140 14.72 1.12 10.38
CA ASN A 140 13.62 2.06 10.65
C ASN A 140 12.22 1.49 10.36
N ALA A 141 12.12 0.20 10.06
CA ALA A 141 10.85 -0.44 9.72
C ALA A 141 10.01 -0.83 10.96
N TRP A 142 8.81 -1.37 10.70
CA TRP A 142 7.82 -1.87 11.67
C TRP A 142 7.43 -0.88 12.75
N ARG A 143 7.16 0.35 12.30
CA ARG A 143 6.64 1.45 13.12
C ARG A 143 5.46 2.15 12.49
N PHE A 144 4.76 2.94 13.29
CA PHE A 144 3.70 3.82 12.85
C PHE A 144 4.29 5.11 12.24
N LEU A 145 3.83 5.45 11.05
CA LEU A 145 4.16 6.65 10.30
C LEU A 145 2.91 7.52 10.18
N VAL A 146 3.10 8.84 10.18
CA VAL A 146 1.98 9.79 10.00
C VAL A 146 1.88 10.15 8.53
N ALA A 147 0.69 10.05 7.96
CA ALA A 147 0.46 10.35 6.55
C ALA A 147 -0.91 10.99 6.31
N ASP A 148 -0.92 12.13 5.60
CA ASP A 148 -2.13 12.92 5.37
C ASP A 148 -3.13 12.29 4.40
N TYR A 149 -2.72 11.27 3.65
CA TYR A 149 -3.59 10.59 2.67
C TYR A 149 -4.55 9.59 3.31
N VAL A 150 -4.35 9.23 4.58
CA VAL A 150 -5.17 8.25 5.28
C VAL A 150 -6.57 8.84 5.51
N THR A 151 -7.61 8.05 5.26
CA THR A 151 -9.01 8.46 5.41
C THR A 151 -9.79 7.46 6.27
N THR A 152 -10.98 7.86 6.72
CA THR A 152 -11.92 7.01 7.46
C THR A 152 -13.12 6.58 6.62
N THR A 153 -13.05 6.69 5.28
CA THR A 153 -14.16 6.29 4.40
C THR A 153 -14.30 4.78 4.31
N ASP A 154 -13.18 4.06 4.27
CA ASP A 154 -13.11 2.61 4.11
C ASP A 154 -11.94 2.02 4.92
N GLY A 155 -11.93 0.70 5.08
CA GLY A 155 -10.87 -0.01 5.78
C GLY A 155 -10.96 0.17 7.28
N THR A 156 -9.84 0.46 7.94
CA THR A 156 -9.74 0.61 9.42
C THR A 156 -9.18 1.96 9.85
N GLY A 157 -8.83 2.84 8.89
CA GLY A 157 -8.08 4.07 9.14
C GLY A 157 -6.60 3.84 9.47
N ILE A 158 -6.10 2.61 9.43
CA ILE A 158 -4.67 2.28 9.52
C ILE A 158 -4.28 1.55 8.24
N VAL A 159 -3.27 2.06 7.53
CA VAL A 159 -2.90 1.55 6.21
C VAL A 159 -1.56 0.81 6.29
N HIS A 160 -1.55 -0.47 5.92
CA HIS A 160 -0.30 -1.24 5.82
C HIS A 160 0.57 -0.64 4.69
N GLN A 161 1.87 -0.45 4.93
CA GLN A 161 2.79 0.13 3.96
C GLN A 161 3.66 -0.94 3.32
N ALA A 162 3.62 -1.05 1.99
CA ALA A 162 4.47 -1.90 1.18
C ALA A 162 5.18 -1.05 0.11
N PRO A 163 6.37 -0.48 0.40
CA PRO A 163 6.99 0.60 -0.37
C PRO A 163 7.25 0.29 -1.86
N ALA A 164 7.34 -0.98 -2.22
CA ALA A 164 7.53 -1.38 -3.61
C ALA A 164 6.24 -1.36 -4.46
N TYR A 165 5.06 -1.22 -3.84
CA TYR A 165 3.78 -1.51 -4.50
C TYR A 165 2.75 -0.37 -4.40
N GLY A 166 3.09 0.74 -3.74
CA GLY A 166 2.27 1.96 -3.69
C GLY A 166 3.15 3.22 -3.78
N GLU A 167 2.69 4.24 -4.53
CA GLU A 167 3.45 5.50 -4.67
C GLU A 167 3.50 6.27 -3.34
N ASP A 168 2.36 6.35 -2.65
CA ASP A 168 2.27 7.00 -1.35
C ASP A 168 3.04 6.19 -0.28
N ASP A 169 2.95 4.86 -0.32
CA ASP A 169 3.76 3.95 0.51
C ASP A 169 5.26 4.21 0.34
N GLN A 170 5.72 4.30 -0.92
CA GLN A 170 7.12 4.56 -1.20
C GLN A 170 7.54 5.89 -0.58
N LYS A 171 6.76 6.95 -0.81
CA LYS A 171 7.11 8.30 -0.36
C LYS A 171 7.21 8.37 1.17
N VAL A 172 6.17 7.90 1.87
CA VAL A 172 6.12 7.96 3.34
C VAL A 172 7.22 7.10 3.98
N CYS A 173 7.52 5.93 3.40
CA CYS A 173 8.62 5.10 3.86
C CYS A 173 9.99 5.69 3.53
N GLU A 174 10.19 6.28 2.36
CA GLU A 174 11.44 6.95 1.98
C GLU A 174 11.74 8.14 2.91
N ASP A 175 10.73 8.96 3.22
CA ASP A 175 10.85 10.08 4.17
C ASP A 175 11.23 9.60 5.59
N ALA A 176 10.83 8.37 5.96
CA ALA A 176 11.17 7.71 7.21
C ALA A 176 12.48 6.90 7.18
N GLY A 177 13.19 6.89 6.05
CA GLY A 177 14.42 6.11 5.87
C GLY A 177 14.20 4.59 5.82
N ILE A 178 13.03 4.15 5.37
CA ILE A 178 12.67 2.75 5.12
C ILE A 178 12.86 2.45 3.63
N PRO A 179 13.63 1.40 3.28
CA PRO A 179 13.98 1.12 1.90
C PRO A 179 12.85 0.44 1.12
N VAL A 180 12.95 0.53 -0.21
CA VAL A 180 12.09 -0.21 -1.13
C VAL A 180 12.57 -1.66 -1.25
N VAL A 181 11.72 -2.60 -0.85
CA VAL A 181 12.00 -4.04 -0.93
C VAL A 181 11.10 -4.71 -1.96
N LEU A 182 11.70 -5.27 -3.01
CA LEU A 182 10.99 -6.05 -4.03
C LEU A 182 10.85 -7.51 -3.59
N SER A 183 9.61 -8.00 -3.55
CA SER A 183 9.27 -9.41 -3.29
C SER A 183 8.87 -10.21 -4.52
N VAL A 184 8.67 -9.55 -5.67
CA VAL A 184 8.22 -10.18 -6.92
C VAL A 184 9.07 -9.78 -8.11
N ASP A 185 9.22 -10.72 -9.04
CA ASP A 185 9.96 -10.55 -10.29
C ASP A 185 9.18 -9.73 -11.35
N GLU A 186 9.75 -9.64 -12.55
CA GLU A 186 9.12 -8.97 -13.70
C GLU A 186 7.93 -9.74 -14.29
N GLY A 187 7.63 -10.95 -13.83
CA GLY A 187 6.43 -11.71 -14.18
C GLY A 187 5.33 -11.62 -13.12
N ALA A 188 5.50 -10.75 -12.11
CA ALA A 188 4.66 -10.71 -10.92
C ALA A 188 4.58 -12.07 -10.20
N LYS A 189 5.70 -12.81 -10.18
CA LYS A 189 5.87 -14.03 -9.39
C LYS A 189 6.73 -13.76 -8.18
N PHE A 190 6.36 -14.34 -7.05
CA PHE A 190 7.14 -14.22 -5.83
C PHE A 190 8.55 -14.79 -6.00
N LEU A 191 9.52 -14.03 -5.54
CA LEU A 191 10.93 -14.45 -5.53
C LEU A 191 11.12 -15.62 -4.56
N HIS A 192 12.19 -16.39 -4.77
CA HIS A 192 12.55 -17.54 -3.94
C HIS A 192 12.92 -17.20 -2.49
N LEU A 193 12.91 -15.92 -2.11
CA LEU A 193 13.17 -15.49 -0.74
C LEU A 193 12.13 -16.01 0.27
N PHE A 194 10.93 -16.38 -0.20
CA PHE A 194 9.89 -16.98 0.65
C PHE A 194 9.94 -18.51 0.68
N ALA A 195 10.94 -19.18 0.09
CA ALA A 195 10.97 -20.63 -0.04
C ALA A 195 11.02 -21.42 1.29
N HIS A 196 11.15 -20.73 2.42
CA HIS A 196 11.18 -21.29 3.76
C HIS A 196 10.11 -20.64 4.64
N GLY A 197 9.73 -21.28 5.74
CA GLY A 197 8.80 -20.71 6.72
C GLY A 197 7.32 -20.78 6.30
N PRO A 198 6.44 -20.00 6.96
CA PRO A 198 4.98 -20.10 6.78
C PRO A 198 4.48 -19.76 5.37
N LEU A 199 5.28 -19.05 4.57
CA LEU A 199 4.94 -18.65 3.20
C LEU A 199 5.68 -19.46 2.13
N ALA A 200 6.28 -20.61 2.46
CA ALA A 200 7.00 -21.48 1.52
C ALA A 200 6.24 -21.72 0.20
N GLU A 201 4.93 -21.91 0.28
CA GLU A 201 4.05 -22.19 -0.85
C GLU A 201 3.92 -21.03 -1.86
N ILE A 202 4.22 -19.79 -1.47
CA ILE A 202 4.05 -18.65 -2.39
C ILE A 202 5.22 -18.48 -3.35
N SER A 203 6.39 -19.05 -3.04
CA SER A 203 7.60 -18.91 -3.86
C SER A 203 7.34 -19.38 -5.29
N GLY A 204 7.47 -18.47 -6.27
CA GLY A 204 7.24 -18.72 -7.69
C GLY A 204 5.78 -18.63 -8.15
N LEU A 205 4.82 -18.46 -7.23
CA LEU A 205 3.41 -18.23 -7.57
C LEU A 205 3.21 -16.80 -8.08
N GLN A 206 2.23 -16.65 -8.97
CA GLN A 206 1.75 -15.33 -9.39
C GLN A 206 1.02 -14.65 -8.22
N VAL A 207 1.16 -13.33 -8.08
CA VAL A 207 0.65 -12.57 -6.92
C VAL A 207 -0.83 -12.81 -6.58
N PHE A 208 -1.70 -12.96 -7.57
CA PHE A 208 -3.14 -13.20 -7.36
C PHE A 208 -3.41 -14.62 -6.87
N ASP A 209 -2.64 -15.61 -7.35
CA ASP A 209 -2.74 -17.00 -6.90
C ASP A 209 -2.21 -17.16 -5.47
N ALA A 210 -1.25 -16.32 -5.06
CA ALA A 210 -0.67 -16.32 -3.72
C ALA A 210 -1.60 -15.77 -2.62
N ASN A 211 -2.68 -15.05 -2.97
CA ASN A 211 -3.61 -14.47 -1.98
C ASN A 211 -4.22 -15.54 -1.06
N LYS A 212 -4.55 -16.72 -1.60
CA LYS A 212 -5.16 -17.82 -0.82
C LYS A 212 -4.16 -18.42 0.20
N PRO A 213 -2.95 -18.86 -0.20
CA PRO A 213 -1.92 -19.28 0.76
C PRO A 213 -1.61 -18.23 1.84
N ILE A 214 -1.50 -16.95 1.47
CA ILE A 214 -1.23 -15.87 2.43
C ILE A 214 -2.37 -15.74 3.44
N THR A 215 -3.62 -15.79 2.99
CA THR A 215 -4.78 -15.73 3.88
C THR A 215 -4.85 -16.94 4.81
N GLN A 216 -4.45 -18.12 4.33
CA GLN A 216 -4.34 -19.32 5.16
C GLN A 216 -3.25 -19.17 6.23
N ALA A 217 -2.07 -18.65 5.86
CA ALA A 217 -0.99 -18.38 6.80
C ALA A 217 -1.38 -17.34 7.86
N LEU A 218 -2.12 -16.30 7.49
CA LEU A 218 -2.67 -15.31 8.43
C LEU A 218 -3.68 -15.94 9.40
N ARG A 219 -4.54 -16.84 8.90
CA ARG A 219 -5.53 -17.54 9.74
C ARG A 219 -4.86 -18.52 10.70
N SER A 220 -3.90 -19.31 10.24
CA SER A 220 -3.16 -20.26 11.09
C SER A 220 -2.25 -19.54 12.10
N GLY A 221 -1.73 -18.37 11.76
CA GLY A 221 -0.98 -17.51 12.66
C GLY A 221 -1.84 -16.70 13.65
N GLY A 222 -3.17 -16.85 13.63
CA GLY A 222 -4.05 -16.08 14.51
C GLY A 222 -3.99 -14.57 14.28
N ARG A 223 -3.73 -14.14 13.03
CA ARG A 223 -3.59 -12.73 12.65
C ARG A 223 -4.77 -12.16 11.86
N LEU A 224 -5.74 -13.00 11.46
CA LEU A 224 -6.87 -12.64 10.59
C LEU A 224 -8.14 -12.28 11.39
N VAL A 225 -8.65 -11.06 11.22
CA VAL A 225 -9.87 -10.56 11.92
C VAL A 225 -11.11 -10.59 11.01
N ARG A 226 -10.92 -10.30 9.72
CA ARG A 226 -12.00 -10.30 8.73
C ARG A 226 -11.48 -10.79 7.40
N GLN A 227 -12.29 -11.57 6.71
CA GLN A 227 -12.12 -11.90 5.30
C GLN A 227 -13.45 -11.67 4.59
N ALA A 228 -13.47 -10.84 3.55
CA ALA A 228 -14.69 -10.50 2.83
C ALA A 228 -14.44 -10.33 1.34
N SER A 229 -15.45 -10.67 0.52
CA SER A 229 -15.44 -10.34 -0.89
C SER A 229 -15.68 -8.85 -1.10
N TYR A 230 -14.96 -8.25 -2.04
CA TYR A 230 -15.08 -6.84 -2.41
C TYR A 230 -15.12 -6.71 -3.93
N GLU A 231 -16.15 -6.07 -4.45
CA GLU A 231 -16.27 -5.77 -5.88
C GLU A 231 -15.91 -4.31 -6.11
N HIS A 232 -14.93 -4.07 -6.97
CA HIS A 232 -14.45 -2.73 -7.29
C HIS A 232 -13.90 -2.63 -8.69
N SER A 233 -13.77 -1.40 -9.16
CA SER A 233 -13.19 -1.09 -10.46
C SER A 233 -11.66 -1.20 -10.40
N TYR A 234 -11.09 -2.15 -11.12
CA TYR A 234 -9.66 -2.44 -11.09
C TYR A 234 -8.98 -2.14 -12.43
N PRO A 235 -7.75 -1.58 -12.45
CA PRO A 235 -7.05 -1.27 -13.69
C PRO A 235 -6.53 -2.53 -14.40
N HIS A 236 -6.81 -2.61 -15.69
CA HIS A 236 -6.36 -3.68 -16.58
C HIS A 236 -5.52 -3.11 -17.71
N CYS A 237 -4.62 -3.92 -18.25
CA CYS A 237 -3.85 -3.56 -19.42
C CYS A 237 -4.78 -3.28 -20.59
N TRP A 238 -4.72 -2.06 -21.14
CA TRP A 238 -5.52 -1.68 -22.31
C TRP A 238 -5.30 -2.58 -23.53
N ARG A 239 -4.15 -3.28 -23.63
CA ARG A 239 -3.81 -4.16 -24.75
C ARG A 239 -4.12 -5.64 -24.52
N CYS A 240 -3.67 -6.22 -23.40
CA CYS A 240 -3.86 -7.66 -23.14
C CYS A 240 -5.00 -7.97 -22.16
N ARG A 241 -5.63 -6.95 -21.57
CA ARG A 241 -6.71 -7.05 -20.58
C ARG A 241 -6.34 -7.80 -19.29
N ASN A 242 -5.07 -8.11 -19.06
CA ASN A 242 -4.59 -8.65 -17.79
C ASN A 242 -4.68 -7.58 -16.69
N PRO A 243 -5.01 -7.95 -15.44
CA PRO A 243 -4.98 -7.04 -14.31
C PRO A 243 -3.57 -6.48 -14.09
N LEU A 244 -3.47 -5.18 -13.82
CA LEU A 244 -2.20 -4.51 -13.55
C LEU A 244 -1.84 -4.62 -12.06
N ILE A 245 -0.55 -4.62 -11.75
CA ILE A 245 -0.09 -4.30 -10.40
C ILE A 245 0.85 -3.09 -10.47
N TYR A 246 0.90 -2.33 -9.39
CA TYR A 246 1.96 -1.35 -9.18
C TYR A 246 3.19 -2.08 -8.66
N ARG A 247 4.35 -1.82 -9.25
CA ARG A 247 5.64 -2.37 -8.81
C ARG A 247 6.74 -1.34 -9.04
N ALA A 248 7.61 -1.16 -8.05
CA ALA A 248 8.79 -0.33 -8.13
C ALA A 248 9.72 -0.85 -9.24
N VAL A 249 9.94 -0.01 -10.24
CA VAL A 249 10.84 -0.30 -11.36
C VAL A 249 11.68 0.93 -11.63
N SER A 250 12.92 0.71 -12.08
CA SER A 250 13.72 1.80 -12.61
C SER A 250 13.11 2.28 -13.92
N SER A 251 12.84 3.58 -14.01
CA SER A 251 12.34 4.20 -15.24
C SER A 251 12.91 5.60 -15.41
N TRP A 252 12.94 6.04 -16.65
CA TRP A 252 13.26 7.40 -17.04
C TRP A 252 11.99 8.23 -17.06
N TYR A 253 12.03 9.35 -16.34
CA TYR A 253 10.92 10.28 -16.25
C TYR A 253 11.27 11.62 -16.92
N VAL A 254 10.28 12.20 -17.56
CA VAL A 254 10.27 13.64 -17.87
C VAL A 254 9.65 14.35 -16.69
N GLU A 255 10.34 15.35 -16.15
CA GLU A 255 9.89 16.14 -14.99
C GLU A 255 8.79 17.13 -15.37
N VAL A 256 7.62 16.60 -15.74
CA VAL A 256 6.43 17.34 -16.18
C VAL A 256 5.97 18.34 -15.13
N THR A 257 6.12 17.98 -13.86
CA THR A 257 5.75 18.83 -12.72
C THR A 257 6.40 20.21 -12.75
N LYS A 258 7.62 20.35 -13.29
CA LYS A 258 8.34 21.64 -13.40
C LYS A 258 7.72 22.62 -14.38
N PHE A 259 6.99 22.15 -15.37
CA PHE A 259 6.38 23.00 -16.41
C PHE A 259 4.87 22.81 -16.50
N LYS A 260 4.26 22.22 -15.47
CA LYS A 260 2.82 21.97 -15.37
C LYS A 260 2.01 23.25 -15.51
N ASP A 261 2.37 24.30 -14.78
CA ASP A 261 1.66 25.57 -14.80
C ASP A 261 1.72 26.21 -16.20
N ARG A 262 2.89 26.12 -16.85
CA ARG A 262 3.04 26.59 -18.24
C ARG A 262 2.18 25.81 -19.23
N MET A 263 2.02 24.49 -19.05
CA MET A 263 1.09 23.71 -19.89
C MET A 263 -0.35 24.16 -19.69
N SER A 264 -0.75 24.45 -18.44
CA SER A 264 -2.10 24.95 -18.14
C SER A 264 -2.34 26.34 -18.72
N GLU A 265 -1.35 27.23 -18.68
CA GLU A 265 -1.42 28.55 -19.35
C GLU A 265 -1.61 28.39 -20.87
N LEU A 266 -0.75 27.60 -21.52
CA LEU A 266 -0.80 27.38 -22.97
C LEU A 266 -2.11 26.69 -23.39
N ASN A 267 -2.67 25.82 -22.54
CA ASN A 267 -3.95 25.18 -22.79
C ASN A 267 -5.10 26.21 -22.98
N GLN A 268 -5.00 27.38 -22.35
CA GLN A 268 -6.00 28.44 -22.49
C GLN A 268 -5.95 29.12 -23.86
N GLU A 269 -4.79 29.16 -24.50
CA GLU A 269 -4.59 29.72 -25.85
C GLU A 269 -5.16 28.81 -26.95
N ILE A 270 -5.36 27.52 -26.66
CA ILE A 270 -5.86 26.54 -27.63
C ILE A 270 -7.37 26.71 -27.86
N ASN A 271 -7.79 26.70 -29.13
CA ASN A 271 -9.20 26.63 -29.49
C ASN A 271 -9.70 25.18 -29.46
N TRP A 272 -10.28 24.76 -28.34
CA TRP A 272 -10.83 23.41 -28.16
C TRP A 272 -12.21 23.26 -28.79
N ILE A 273 -12.42 22.17 -29.52
CA ILE A 273 -13.74 21.77 -30.02
C ILE A 273 -13.98 20.33 -29.55
N PRO A 274 -14.97 20.07 -28.66
CA PRO A 274 -15.86 21.05 -28.00
C PRO A 274 -15.15 21.87 -26.90
N GLY A 275 -15.64 23.09 -26.65
CA GLY A 275 -14.97 24.06 -25.76
C GLY A 275 -14.85 23.62 -24.30
N ASN A 276 -15.76 22.77 -23.81
CA ASN A 276 -15.72 22.23 -22.46
C ASN A 276 -14.50 21.33 -22.18
N VAL A 277 -13.78 20.85 -23.18
CA VAL A 277 -12.58 20.03 -22.99
C VAL A 277 -11.44 20.84 -22.37
N LYS A 278 -11.36 22.14 -22.68
CA LYS A 278 -10.32 23.07 -22.22
C LYS A 278 -10.18 23.05 -20.70
N ASP A 279 -11.29 23.33 -20.00
CA ASP A 279 -11.34 23.39 -18.53
C ASP A 279 -11.91 22.10 -17.90
N GLY A 280 -12.49 21.23 -18.74
CA GLY A 280 -13.05 19.94 -18.34
C GLY A 280 -11.98 18.84 -18.31
N GLN A 281 -12.14 17.82 -19.16
CA GLN A 281 -11.34 16.60 -19.09
C GLN A 281 -9.84 16.86 -19.20
N PHE A 282 -9.40 17.69 -20.15
CA PHE A 282 -7.97 17.92 -20.36
C PHE A 282 -7.39 18.91 -19.34
N GLY A 283 -8.10 20.01 -19.02
CA GLY A 283 -7.68 20.96 -18.00
C GLY A 283 -7.52 20.32 -16.61
N LYS A 284 -8.48 19.50 -16.19
CA LYS A 284 -8.39 18.76 -14.91
C LYS A 284 -7.27 17.73 -14.92
N TRP A 285 -6.99 17.10 -16.07
CA TRP A 285 -5.86 16.18 -16.21
C TRP A 285 -4.52 16.91 -16.09
N LEU A 286 -4.36 18.07 -16.75
CA LEU A 286 -3.16 18.91 -16.65
C LEU A 286 -2.90 19.38 -15.21
N ALA A 287 -3.94 19.83 -14.50
CA ALA A 287 -3.81 20.29 -13.12
C ALA A 287 -3.22 19.21 -12.18
N ASN A 288 -3.50 17.95 -12.48
CA ASN A 288 -3.07 16.77 -11.74
C ASN A 288 -1.91 16.00 -12.43
N ALA A 289 -1.27 16.60 -13.44
CA ALA A 289 -0.22 15.93 -14.20
C ALA A 289 0.98 15.57 -13.30
N ARG A 290 1.36 14.30 -13.34
CA ARG A 290 2.55 13.74 -12.68
C ARG A 290 3.71 13.62 -13.67
N ASP A 291 4.91 13.37 -13.16
CA ASP A 291 6.09 13.12 -14.00
C ASP A 291 5.84 11.95 -14.97
N TRP A 292 6.22 12.13 -16.23
CA TRP A 292 5.87 11.19 -17.27
C TRP A 292 6.94 10.11 -17.43
N SER A 293 6.60 8.88 -17.07
CA SER A 293 7.42 7.69 -17.34
C SER A 293 7.48 7.39 -18.83
N ILE A 294 8.65 7.55 -19.45
CA ILE A 294 8.86 7.38 -20.90
C ILE A 294 9.62 6.11 -21.29
N SER A 295 10.39 5.49 -20.39
CA SER A 295 11.08 4.24 -20.73
C SER A 295 10.14 3.03 -20.70
N ARG A 296 10.39 2.07 -21.58
CA ARG A 296 9.64 0.82 -21.69
C ARG A 296 10.63 -0.31 -21.95
N ASN A 297 10.51 -1.41 -21.21
CA ASN A 297 11.30 -2.62 -21.43
C ASN A 297 10.70 -3.40 -22.61
N ARG A 298 10.99 -2.95 -23.84
CA ARG A 298 10.45 -3.49 -25.09
C ARG A 298 11.51 -3.51 -26.20
N TYR A 299 11.41 -4.48 -27.10
CA TYR A 299 12.34 -4.65 -28.22
C TYR A 299 12.02 -3.75 -29.43
N TRP A 300 10.74 -3.61 -29.79
CA TRP A 300 10.33 -2.82 -30.96
C TRP A 300 9.94 -1.39 -30.56
N ALA A 301 10.91 -0.49 -30.53
CA ALA A 301 10.73 0.93 -30.22
C ALA A 301 11.92 1.78 -30.73
N ARG A 302 11.79 3.12 -30.65
CA ARG A 302 12.96 4.00 -30.79
C ARG A 302 13.83 3.84 -29.54
N PRO A 303 15.13 3.49 -29.66
CA PRO A 303 16.00 3.33 -28.50
C PRO A 303 16.16 4.63 -27.71
N SER A 304 16.12 4.54 -26.39
CA SER A 304 16.52 5.65 -25.52
C SER A 304 18.01 5.92 -25.66
N ARG A 305 18.40 7.19 -25.82
CA ARG A 305 19.82 7.60 -25.95
C ARG A 305 20.50 7.93 -24.61
N CYS A 306 19.90 7.52 -23.49
CA CYS A 306 20.47 7.73 -22.15
C CYS A 306 21.52 6.66 -21.85
N GLY A 307 22.77 7.05 -21.62
CA GLY A 307 23.86 6.13 -21.26
C GLY A 307 23.89 5.76 -19.78
N SER A 308 24.57 4.65 -19.44
CA SER A 308 24.89 4.29 -18.05
C SER A 308 25.97 5.23 -17.49
N PRO A 309 25.99 5.50 -16.17
CA PRO A 309 27.03 6.34 -15.56
C PRO A 309 28.45 5.74 -15.65
N THR A 310 28.59 4.45 -15.98
CA THR A 310 29.86 3.73 -16.12
C THR A 310 30.56 3.93 -17.47
N THR A 311 29.88 4.52 -18.45
CA THR A 311 30.49 4.92 -19.71
C THR A 311 30.36 6.44 -19.80
N PRO A 312 31.43 7.22 -20.09
CA PRO A 312 31.28 8.65 -20.34
C PRO A 312 30.54 8.83 -21.67
N SER A 313 29.22 8.65 -21.67
CA SER A 313 28.41 8.95 -22.83
C SER A 313 28.27 10.46 -22.87
N THR A 314 28.87 11.06 -23.89
CA THR A 314 28.49 12.36 -24.42
C THR A 314 26.97 12.51 -24.28
N ARG A 315 26.50 13.37 -23.36
CA ARG A 315 25.08 13.78 -23.36
C ARG A 315 24.81 14.30 -24.76
N ALA A 316 24.14 13.50 -25.59
CA ALA A 316 23.69 13.96 -26.89
C ALA A 316 22.81 15.18 -26.62
N ARG A 317 23.27 16.35 -27.09
CA ARG A 317 22.70 17.67 -26.84
C ARG A 317 21.18 17.65 -27.05
N THR A 318 20.36 17.56 -26.00
CA THR A 318 18.95 18.06 -25.93
C THR A 318 18.14 17.65 -24.69
N PHE A 319 18.56 16.72 -23.85
CA PHE A 319 17.73 16.30 -22.69
C PHE A 319 18.29 16.78 -21.35
N THR A 320 17.96 18.01 -20.97
CA THR A 320 18.33 18.63 -19.68
C THR A 320 17.36 18.24 -18.54
N ALA A 321 16.30 17.48 -18.82
CA ALA A 321 15.19 17.22 -17.90
C ALA A 321 14.88 15.72 -17.69
N LEU A 322 15.88 14.84 -17.81
CA LEU A 322 15.73 13.41 -17.53
C LEU A 322 16.46 13.08 -16.22
N SER A 323 15.71 12.61 -15.22
CA SER A 323 16.26 12.05 -13.99
C SER A 323 15.92 10.56 -13.90
N PRO A 324 16.90 9.68 -13.60
CA PRO A 324 16.59 8.31 -13.22
C PRO A 324 15.92 8.36 -11.85
N ARG A 325 14.69 7.84 -11.75
CA ARG A 325 13.97 7.73 -10.48
C ARG A 325 13.45 6.30 -10.31
N TRP A 326 13.59 5.79 -9.11
CA TRP A 326 12.90 4.58 -8.67
C TRP A 326 11.52 5.00 -8.17
N ARG A 327 10.46 4.59 -8.87
CA ARG A 327 9.08 4.83 -8.46
C ARG A 327 8.21 3.64 -8.84
N PRO A 328 7.09 3.38 -8.15
CA PRO A 328 6.17 2.32 -8.51
C PRO A 328 5.44 2.72 -9.77
N ILE A 329 5.42 1.84 -10.77
CA ILE A 329 4.74 2.07 -12.03
C ILE A 329 3.72 0.96 -12.21
N SER A 330 2.52 1.31 -12.68
CA SER A 330 1.55 0.31 -13.12
C SER A 330 2.14 -0.47 -14.29
N ALA A 331 2.33 -1.77 -14.11
CA ALA A 331 2.88 -2.64 -15.14
C ALA A 331 1.92 -3.79 -15.43
N ALA A 332 1.78 -4.09 -16.72
CA ALA A 332 1.01 -5.20 -17.24
C ALA A 332 1.95 -6.39 -17.41
N PHE A 333 1.66 -7.48 -16.71
CA PHE A 333 2.47 -8.68 -16.77
C PHE A 333 1.78 -9.75 -17.63
N ARG A 334 2.58 -10.44 -18.44
CA ARG A 334 2.17 -11.60 -19.24
C ARG A 334 2.69 -12.86 -18.57
#